data_AF-A0A532TBY2-F1
#
_entry.id   AF-A0A532TBY2-F1
#
_cell.length_a   1.000
_cell.length_b   1.000
_cell.length_c   1.000
_cell.angle_alpha   90.00
_cell.angle_beta   90.00
_cell.angle_gamma   90.00
#
_symmetry.space_group_name_H-M   'P 1'
#
loop_
_entity.id
_entity.type
_entity.pdbx_description
1 polymer ?
#
loop_
_entity_poly.entity_id
_entity_poly.type
_entity_poly.pdbx_seq_one_letter_code
_entity_poly.pdbx_strand_id
1 'polypeptide(L)'
;MDPDFNYYDLEMGSPKEERRTFHRKFNGRLINRCYNELIQCAHQSNSRFAFHALGVIILEYGAKMPDEIKKLIIENSRWIDGRNRFKHKLAPTERKKYLFDFIAKLLEYKDGEIVKFPWVPEGN
;
A
#
# COMPACT_ATOMS: atom_id res chain seq x y z
N MET A 1 42.09 1.74 -23.07
CA MET A 1 41.50 1.69 -21.72
C MET A 1 40.56 2.87 -21.64
N ASP A 2 39.27 2.61 -21.44
CA ASP A 2 38.24 3.64 -21.37
C ASP A 2 38.37 4.37 -20.02
N PRO A 3 38.61 5.69 -19.98
CA PRO A 3 38.87 6.42 -18.73
C PRO A 3 37.61 6.61 -17.86
N ASP A 4 36.44 6.23 -18.37
CA ASP A 4 35.16 6.33 -17.66
C ASP A 4 34.74 5.02 -16.97
N PHE A 5 35.58 3.99 -16.95
CA PHE A 5 35.26 2.74 -16.26
C PHE A 5 35.48 2.88 -14.76
N ASN A 6 34.44 3.33 -14.05
CA ASN A 6 34.41 3.45 -12.61
C ASN A 6 34.21 2.08 -11.95
N TYR A 7 35.25 1.58 -11.27
CA TYR A 7 35.27 0.30 -10.57
C TYR A 7 34.15 0.16 -9.51
N TYR A 8 33.58 1.27 -9.04
CA TYR A 8 32.48 1.28 -8.07
C TYR A 8 31.09 0.95 -8.65
N ASP A 9 30.94 0.89 -9.98
CA ASP A 9 29.65 0.58 -10.62
C ASP A 9 29.37 -0.93 -10.72
N LEU A 10 30.33 -1.79 -10.39
CA LEU A 10 30.21 -3.24 -10.54
C LEU A 10 29.68 -3.99 -9.30
N GLU A 11 29.67 -3.37 -8.11
CA GLU A 11 29.30 -4.09 -6.87
C GLU A 11 28.33 -3.36 -5.93
N MET A 12 27.97 -2.11 -6.20
CA MET A 12 27.04 -1.34 -5.37
C MET A 12 25.89 -0.83 -6.22
N GLY A 13 24.65 -1.20 -5.87
CA GLY A 13 23.45 -0.73 -6.57
C GLY A 13 23.41 0.80 -6.64
N SER A 14 22.79 1.36 -7.67
CA SER A 14 22.85 2.81 -7.92
C SER A 14 22.45 3.63 -6.67
N PRO A 15 23.09 4.78 -6.37
CA PRO A 15 22.80 5.58 -5.16
C PRO A 15 21.33 6.00 -5.00
N LYS A 16 20.53 5.94 -6.07
CA LYS A 16 19.08 6.19 -6.07
C LYS A 16 18.29 4.98 -5.55
N GLU A 17 18.71 3.75 -5.86
CA GLU A 17 18.05 2.53 -5.44
C GLU A 17 18.31 2.22 -3.97
N GLU A 18 19.52 2.48 -3.48
CA GLU A 18 19.85 2.36 -2.05
C GLU A 18 19.02 3.33 -1.21
N ARG A 19 18.93 4.61 -1.63
CA ARG A 19 18.09 5.62 -0.95
C ARG A 19 16.62 5.23 -0.91
N ARG A 20 16.09 4.69 -2.01
CA ARG A 20 14.70 4.19 -2.09
C ARG A 20 14.50 3.02 -1.13
N THR A 21 15.43 2.08 -1.11
CA THR A 21 15.38 0.91 -0.24
C THR A 21 15.44 1.30 1.24
N PHE A 22 16.32 2.24 1.59
CA PHE A 22 16.41 2.80 2.94
C PHE A 22 15.11 3.46 3.37
N HIS A 23 14.56 4.36 2.56
CA HIS A 23 13.30 5.06 2.87
C HIS A 23 12.16 4.07 3.09
N ARG A 24 12.07 3.03 2.26
CA ARG A 24 11.04 1.99 2.43
C ARG A 24 11.20 1.24 3.74
N LYS A 25 12.40 0.78 4.06
CA LYS A 25 12.68 0.09 5.35
C LYS A 25 12.46 1.01 6.56
N PHE A 26 12.72 2.31 6.42
CA PHE A 26 12.46 3.29 7.47
C PHE A 26 10.94 3.49 7.66
N ASN A 27 10.22 3.77 6.58
CA ASN A 27 8.76 3.99 6.61
C ASN A 27 8.01 2.73 7.07
N GLY A 28 8.40 1.54 6.59
CA GLY A 28 7.82 0.28 7.05
C GLY A 28 7.99 0.06 8.56
N ARG A 29 9.14 0.45 9.12
CA ARG A 29 9.37 0.41 10.58
C ARG A 29 8.54 1.45 11.32
N LEU A 30 8.36 2.64 10.76
CA LEU A 30 7.51 3.68 11.34
C LEU A 30 6.05 3.23 11.39
N ILE A 31 5.53 2.67 10.29
CA ILE A 31 4.18 2.11 10.21
C ILE A 31 3.99 1.04 11.29
N ASN A 32 4.94 0.11 11.42
CA ASN A 32 4.88 -0.94 12.44
C ASN A 32 4.81 -0.38 13.87
N ARG A 33 5.50 0.74 14.14
CA ARG A 33 5.50 1.38 15.47
C ARG A 33 4.20 2.12 15.75
N CYS A 34 3.55 2.64 14.70
CA CYS A 34 2.36 3.47 14.81
C CYS A 34 1.06 2.69 14.53
N TYR A 35 1.07 1.35 14.61
CA TYR A 35 -0.09 0.56 14.21
C TYR A 35 -1.34 0.91 14.99
N ASN A 36 -1.22 0.99 16.31
CA ASN A 36 -2.36 1.24 17.19
C ASN A 36 -3.00 2.60 16.87
N GLU A 37 -2.17 3.62 16.65
CA GLU A 37 -2.59 4.96 16.30
C GLU A 37 -3.24 4.99 14.92
N LEU A 38 -2.67 4.31 13.92
CA LEU A 38 -3.22 4.24 12.57
C LEU A 38 -4.58 3.51 12.55
N ILE A 39 -4.70 2.42 13.30
CA ILE A 39 -5.95 1.66 13.46
C ILE A 39 -6.99 2.52 14.19
N GLN A 40 -6.60 3.20 15.26
CA GLN A 40 -7.48 4.11 15.99
C GLN A 40 -7.99 5.24 15.08
N CYS A 41 -7.10 5.86 14.29
CA CYS A 41 -7.49 6.85 13.30
C CYS A 41 -8.46 6.28 12.25
N ALA A 42 -8.22 5.05 11.78
CA ALA A 42 -9.13 4.39 10.83
C ALA A 42 -10.52 4.17 11.43
N HIS A 43 -10.60 3.71 12.68
CA HIS A 43 -11.87 3.57 13.39
C HIS A 43 -12.57 4.92 13.62
N GLN A 44 -11.84 5.94 14.09
CA GLN A 44 -12.39 7.27 14.36
C GLN A 44 -12.92 7.97 13.11
N SER A 45 -12.33 7.70 11.95
CA SER A 45 -12.77 8.28 10.68
C SER A 45 -14.19 7.86 10.25
N ASN A 46 -14.71 6.77 10.82
CA ASN A 46 -15.95 6.12 10.40
C ASN A 46 -16.01 5.87 8.87
N SER A 47 -14.84 5.68 8.25
CA SER A 47 -14.68 5.58 6.80
C SER A 47 -13.94 4.31 6.43
N ARG A 48 -14.55 3.50 5.56
CA ARG A 48 -13.93 2.30 5.00
C ARG A 48 -12.68 2.61 4.19
N PHE A 49 -12.64 3.78 3.57
CA PHE A 49 -11.46 4.24 2.84
C PHE A 49 -10.25 4.41 3.74
N ALA A 50 -10.42 4.67 5.04
CA ALA A 50 -9.29 4.73 5.96
C ALA A 50 -8.63 3.35 6.14
N PHE A 51 -9.43 2.27 6.18
CA PHE A 51 -8.88 0.91 6.19
C PHE A 51 -8.24 0.54 4.85
N HIS A 52 -8.79 1.00 3.72
CA HIS A 52 -8.14 0.83 2.41
C HIS A 52 -6.79 1.55 2.38
N ALA A 53 -6.73 2.81 2.82
CA ALA A 53 -5.52 3.61 2.88
C ALA A 53 -4.47 2.95 3.79
N LEU A 54 -4.89 2.46 4.96
CA LEU A 54 -4.01 1.71 5.86
C LEU A 54 -3.40 0.49 5.17
N GLY A 55 -4.22 -0.33 4.51
CA GLY A 55 -3.74 -1.49 3.77
C GLY A 55 -2.78 -1.11 2.65
N VAL A 56 -3.11 -0.09 1.85
CA VAL A 56 -2.24 0.40 0.77
C VAL A 56 -0.90 0.87 1.33
N ILE A 57 -0.89 1.67 2.40
CA ILE A 57 0.35 2.16 3.04
C ILE A 57 1.21 0.98 3.52
N ILE A 58 0.63 -0.04 4.15
CA ILE A 58 1.38 -1.22 4.59
C ILE A 58 2.01 -1.94 3.40
N LEU A 59 1.22 -2.18 2.35
CA LEU A 59 1.62 -2.90 1.15
C LEU A 59 2.70 -2.15 0.33
N GLU A 60 2.60 -0.83 0.21
CA GLU A 60 3.55 -0.01 -0.55
C GLU A 60 4.92 0.10 0.13
N TYR A 61 4.96 0.07 1.46
CA TYR A 61 6.19 0.18 2.23
C TYR A 61 6.72 -1.16 2.74
N GLY A 62 6.03 -2.26 2.47
CA GLY A 62 6.42 -3.59 2.94
C GLY A 62 6.42 -3.69 4.47
N ALA A 63 5.49 -3.02 5.15
CA ALA A 63 5.39 -3.09 6.60
C ALA A 63 4.86 -4.47 7.04
N LYS A 64 5.16 -4.91 8.26
CA LYS A 64 4.73 -6.23 8.74
C LYS A 64 3.24 -6.22 8.95
N MET A 65 2.47 -7.15 8.42
CA MET A 65 1.02 -7.17 8.59
C MET A 65 0.59 -8.39 9.41
N PRO A 66 0.46 -8.25 10.75
CA PRO A 66 -0.09 -9.32 11.57
C PRO A 66 -1.47 -9.76 11.06
N ASP A 67 -1.79 -11.04 11.20
CA ASP A 67 -3.05 -11.61 10.70
C ASP A 67 -4.29 -10.90 11.25
N GLU A 68 -4.24 -10.40 12.48
CA GLU A 68 -5.30 -9.62 13.10
C GLU A 68 -5.56 -8.32 12.34
N ILE A 69 -4.50 -7.61 11.94
CA ILE A 69 -4.59 -6.37 11.17
C ILE A 69 -5.08 -6.68 9.75
N LYS A 70 -4.57 -7.75 9.14
CA LYS A 70 -5.01 -8.22 7.83
C LYS A 70 -6.52 -8.51 7.83
N LYS A 71 -7.00 -9.29 8.82
CA LYS A 71 -8.43 -9.59 9.01
C LYS A 71 -9.25 -8.32 9.21
N LEU A 72 -8.79 -7.42 10.09
CA LEU A 72 -9.46 -6.17 10.37
C LEU A 72 -9.64 -5.31 9.11
N ILE A 73 -8.60 -5.16 8.30
CA ILE A 73 -8.67 -4.41 7.04
C ILE A 73 -9.66 -5.09 6.10
N ILE A 74 -9.58 -6.40 5.89
CA ILE A 74 -10.47 -7.14 4.97
C ILE A 74 -11.94 -7.04 5.40
N GLU A 75 -12.24 -7.19 6.68
CA GLU A 75 -13.60 -7.10 7.21
C GLU A 75 -14.22 -5.71 6.99
N ASN A 76 -13.42 -4.66 7.16
CA ASN A 76 -13.84 -3.28 6.93
C ASN A 76 -13.86 -2.89 5.43
N SER A 77 -13.22 -3.68 4.57
CA SER A 77 -13.14 -3.47 3.12
C SER A 77 -14.20 -4.23 2.32
N ARG A 78 -15.21 -4.85 2.95
CA ARG A 78 -16.24 -5.59 2.21
C ARG A 78 -17.06 -4.69 1.30
N TRP A 79 -17.26 -5.11 0.04
CA TRP A 79 -18.20 -4.46 -0.86
C TRP A 79 -19.59 -4.47 -0.23
N ILE A 80 -20.18 -3.29 -0.03
CA ILE A 80 -21.60 -3.16 0.29
C ILE A 80 -22.26 -2.57 -0.94
N ASP A 81 -23.30 -3.23 -1.44
CA ASP A 81 -24.21 -2.70 -2.45
C ASP A 81 -24.97 -1.51 -1.85
N GLY A 82 -24.30 -0.36 -1.83
CA GLY A 82 -24.74 0.86 -1.20
C GLY A 82 -24.86 1.97 -2.23
N ARG A 83 -26.08 2.16 -2.71
CA ARG A 83 -26.61 3.30 -3.48
C ARG A 83 -25.66 4.51 -3.55
N ASN A 84 -25.23 4.84 -4.77
CA ASN A 84 -25.10 6.19 -5.36
C ASN A 84 -24.66 7.40 -4.50
N ARG A 85 -23.96 7.21 -3.36
CA ARG A 85 -23.58 8.33 -2.48
C ARG A 85 -22.31 9.04 -2.89
N PHE A 86 -21.64 8.57 -3.94
CA PHE A 86 -20.48 9.24 -4.46
C PHE A 86 -20.66 9.53 -5.95
N LYS A 87 -20.59 10.82 -6.30
CA LYS A 87 -20.22 11.28 -7.65
C LYS A 87 -18.74 10.91 -7.90
N HIS A 88 -18.43 9.62 -7.95
CA HIS A 88 -17.10 9.15 -8.31
C HIS A 88 -17.00 9.03 -9.83
N LYS A 89 -15.86 9.46 -10.37
CA LYS A 89 -15.55 9.38 -11.80
C LYS A 89 -15.52 7.94 -12.32
N LEU A 90 -15.19 6.98 -11.46
CA LEU A 90 -15.12 5.54 -11.81
C LEU A 90 -16.47 4.84 -11.70
N ALA A 91 -16.75 3.99 -12.68
CA ALA A 91 -17.94 3.15 -12.68
C ALA A 91 -17.96 2.23 -11.44
N PRO A 92 -19.14 1.89 -10.90
CA PRO A 92 -19.25 0.94 -9.78
C PRO A 92 -18.52 -0.39 -10.04
N THR A 93 -18.53 -0.87 -11.28
CA THR A 93 -17.84 -2.09 -11.73
C THR A 93 -16.33 -1.99 -11.61
N GLU A 94 -15.74 -0.86 -11.98
CA GLU A 94 -14.29 -0.61 -11.87
C GLU A 94 -13.88 -0.52 -10.40
N ARG A 95 -14.63 0.22 -9.58
CA ARG A 95 -14.38 0.31 -8.13
C ARG A 95 -14.43 -1.06 -7.46
N LYS A 96 -15.39 -1.89 -7.85
CA LYS A 96 -15.50 -3.28 -7.38
C LYS A 96 -14.29 -4.11 -7.81
N LYS A 97 -13.81 -3.96 -9.04
CA LYS A 97 -12.58 -4.62 -9.53
C LYS A 97 -11.35 -4.20 -8.71
N TYR A 98 -11.15 -2.91 -8.46
CA TYR A 98 -10.05 -2.42 -7.63
C TYR A 98 -10.11 -2.94 -6.20
N LEU A 99 -11.31 -2.99 -5.61
CA LEU A 99 -11.49 -3.51 -4.27
C LEU A 99 -11.13 -5.00 -4.18
N PHE A 100 -11.54 -5.81 -5.16
CA PHE A 100 -11.18 -7.22 -5.19
C PHE A 100 -9.70 -7.45 -5.46
N ASP A 101 -9.07 -6.67 -6.35
CA ASP A 101 -7.62 -6.71 -6.57
C ASP A 101 -6.86 -6.36 -5.28
N PHE A 102 -7.30 -5.33 -4.57
CA PHE A 102 -6.76 -4.96 -3.26
C PHE A 102 -6.89 -6.08 -2.23
N ILE A 103 -8.06 -6.69 -2.10
CA ILE A 103 -8.30 -7.79 -1.17
C ILE A 103 -7.45 -9.01 -1.53
N ALA A 104 -7.34 -9.36 -2.82
CA ALA A 104 -6.50 -10.47 -3.28
C ALA A 104 -5.03 -10.24 -2.90
N LYS A 105 -4.51 -9.03 -3.16
CA LYS A 105 -3.16 -8.63 -2.77
C LYS A 105 -2.94 -8.69 -1.26
N LEU A 106 -3.91 -8.29 -0.44
CA LEU A 106 -3.83 -8.42 1.02
C LEU A 106 -3.74 -9.88 1.48
N LEU A 107 -4.52 -10.76 0.86
CA LEU A 107 -4.54 -12.19 1.20
C LEU A 107 -3.20 -12.85 0.89
N GLU A 108 -2.63 -12.55 -0.28
CA GLU A 108 -1.36 -13.11 -0.75
C GLU A 108 -0.13 -12.43 -0.14
N TYR A 109 -0.30 -11.26 0.48
CA TYR A 109 0.78 -10.45 1.01
C TYR A 109 1.65 -11.18 2.05
N LYS A 110 2.96 -11.10 1.85
CA LYS A 110 3.98 -11.51 2.81
C LYS A 110 4.76 -10.31 3.33
N ASP A 111 5.09 -10.35 4.61
CA ASP A 111 5.83 -9.28 5.30
C ASP A 111 7.11 -8.88 4.56
N GLY A 112 7.27 -7.58 4.31
CA GLY A 112 8.45 -7.04 3.65
C GLY A 112 8.38 -7.01 2.12
N GLU A 113 7.37 -7.67 1.52
CA GLU A 113 7.12 -7.54 0.09
C GLU A 113 6.58 -6.15 -0.25
N ILE A 114 6.89 -5.64 -1.43
CA ILE A 114 6.37 -4.35 -1.87
C ILE A 114 5.34 -4.62 -2.95
N VAL A 115 4.10 -4.27 -2.66
CA VAL A 115 3.01 -4.39 -3.63
C VAL A 115 2.67 -2.99 -4.13
N LYS A 116 2.89 -2.77 -5.42
CA LYS A 116 2.54 -1.51 -6.06
C LYS A 116 1.08 -1.55 -6.52
N PHE A 117 0.38 -0.46 -6.27
CA PHE A 117 -0.91 -0.21 -6.89
C PHE A 117 -0.71 0.67 -8.12
N PRO A 118 -1.29 0.32 -9.27
CA PRO A 118 -1.24 1.18 -10.44
C PRO A 118 -1.95 2.49 -10.10
N TRP A 119 -1.28 3.62 -10.34
CA TRP A 119 -1.91 4.93 -10.25
C TRP A 119 -3.04 5.00 -11.26
N VAL A 120 -4.25 5.26 -10.80
CA VAL A 120 -5.41 5.48 -11.67
C VAL A 120 -5.46 6.97 -11.96
N PRO A 121 -5.28 7.41 -13.22
CA PRO A 121 -5.38 8.82 -13.54
C PRO A 121 -6.75 9.35 -13.15
N GLU A 122 -6.77 10.50 -12.50
CA GLU A 122 -7.99 11.29 -12.43
C GLU A 122 -8.35 11.67 -13.87
N GLY A 123 -9.34 10.99 -14.46
CA GLY A 123 -9.80 11.31 -15.81
C GLY A 123 -10.13 12.80 -15.92
N ASN A 124 -9.58 13.45 -16.96
CA ASN A 124 -9.88 14.82 -17.35
C ASN A 124 -11.37 15.03 -17.56
#